data_AF-A0A2A4WEA9-F1
#
_entry.id   AF-A0A2A4WEA9-F1
#
_cell.length_a   1.000
_cell.length_b   1.000
_cell.length_c   1.000
_cell.angle_alpha   90.00
_cell.angle_beta   90.00
_cell.angle_gamma   90.00
#
_symmetry.space_group_name_H-M   'P 1'
#
loop_
_entity.id
_entity.type
_entity.pdbx_description
1 polymer ?
#
loop_
_entity_poly.entity_id
_entity_poly.type
_entity_poly.pdbx_seq_one_letter_code
_entity_poly.pdbx_strand_id
1 'polypeptide(L)'
;MKYIHSLLIILFLLGCDFQIPEMNEKFGKQNFVSAISIIELYNIRHGFYPENLEQLEYLGDWDAIWLSAVRYEKLEEGYNLFVERGHMGKPNLKLPIEFKKGLGIVGTNVKWLLK
;
A
#
# COMPACT_ATOMS: atom_id res chain seq x y z
N MET A 1 4.20 6.13 48.06
CA MET A 1 3.49 6.73 46.91
C MET A 1 4.38 7.09 45.72
N LYS A 2 5.60 7.65 45.91
CA LYS A 2 6.52 7.98 44.79
C LYS A 2 6.85 6.82 43.83
N TYR A 3 7.07 5.61 44.36
CA TYR A 3 7.41 4.43 43.55
C TYR A 3 6.26 3.89 42.68
N ILE A 4 5.00 4.15 43.06
CA ILE A 4 3.82 3.73 42.29
C ILE A 4 3.72 4.55 41.00
N HIS A 5 4.07 5.84 41.05
CA HIS A 5 4.03 6.72 39.88
C HIS A 5 5.16 6.38 38.90
N SER A 6 6.35 6.04 39.41
CA SER A 6 7.45 5.55 38.58
C SER A 6 7.15 4.19 37.94
N LEU A 7 6.48 3.28 38.63
CA LEU A 7 6.07 1.98 38.07
C LEU A 7 5.02 2.13 36.95
N LEU A 8 4.08 3.07 37.11
CA LEU A 8 3.06 3.36 36.10
C LEU A 8 3.68 3.91 34.81
N ILE A 9 4.67 4.79 34.91
CA ILE A 9 5.39 5.37 33.76
C ILE A 9 6.19 4.29 33.02
N ILE A 10 6.80 3.34 33.74
CA ILE A 10 7.49 2.20 33.12
C ILE A 10 6.51 1.30 32.36
N LEU A 11 5.30 1.07 32.89
CA LEU A 11 4.25 0.31 32.21
C LEU A 11 3.75 0.98 30.91
N PHE A 12 3.68 2.31 30.86
CA PHE A 12 3.35 3.05 29.63
C PHE A 12 4.47 2.99 28.57
N LEU A 13 5.73 2.86 28.99
CA LEU A 13 6.88 2.75 28.09
C LEU A 13 7.13 1.31 27.59
N LEU A 14 6.50 0.30 28.21
CA LEU A 14 6.52 -1.10 27.78
C LEU A 14 5.49 -1.43 26.69
N GLY A 15 4.73 -0.45 26.20
CA GLY A 15 3.97 -0.52 24.95
C GLY A 15 4.88 -0.56 23.72
N CYS A 16 5.91 -1.41 23.75
CA CYS A 16 6.85 -1.58 22.65
C CYS A 16 6.13 -2.24 21.46
N ASP A 17 6.01 -1.47 20.38
CA ASP A 17 5.93 -1.88 18.98
C ASP A 17 5.28 -3.25 18.70
N PHE A 18 3.99 -3.41 19.03
CA PHE A 18 3.23 -4.55 18.57
C PHE A 18 2.96 -4.40 17.07
N GLN A 19 3.91 -4.83 16.25
CA GLN A 19 3.67 -5.04 14.82
C GLN A 19 2.69 -6.20 14.69
N ILE A 20 1.42 -5.90 14.46
CA ILE A 20 0.40 -6.91 14.17
C ILE A 20 0.52 -7.23 12.67
N PRO A 21 1.08 -8.40 12.26
CA PRO A 21 1.32 -8.68 10.84
C PRO A 21 0.04 -8.62 10.00
N GLU A 22 -1.08 -9.03 10.60
CA GLU A 22 -2.41 -8.95 10.00
C GLU A 22 -2.83 -7.51 9.67
N MET A 23 -2.43 -6.52 10.48
CA MET A 23 -2.66 -5.10 10.16
C MET A 23 -1.80 -4.68 8.97
N ASN A 24 -0.53 -5.08 8.90
CA ASN A 24 0.30 -4.78 7.74
C ASN A 24 -0.31 -5.31 6.45
N GLU A 25 -0.82 -6.54 6.45
CA GLU A 25 -1.49 -7.12 5.28
C GLU A 25 -2.78 -6.40 4.91
N LYS A 26 -3.62 -6.04 5.90
CA LYS A 26 -4.87 -5.27 5.66
C LYS A 26 -4.59 -3.89 5.06
N PHE A 27 -3.71 -3.11 5.70
CA PHE A 27 -3.32 -1.79 5.20
C PHE A 27 -2.57 -1.88 3.88
N GLY A 28 -1.67 -2.85 3.73
CA GLY A 28 -0.94 -3.09 2.49
C GLY A 28 -1.87 -3.40 1.33
N LYS A 29 -2.89 -4.23 1.55
CA LYS A 29 -3.93 -4.52 0.55
C LYS A 29 -4.72 -3.27 0.21
N GLN A 30 -5.13 -2.48 1.21
CA GLN A 30 -5.84 -1.22 0.99
C GLN A 30 -5.01 -0.27 0.11
N ASN A 31 -3.73 -0.09 0.44
CA ASN A 31 -2.82 0.77 -0.29
C ASN A 31 -2.67 0.32 -1.75
N PHE A 32 -2.44 -0.99 -1.95
CA PHE A 32 -2.25 -1.56 -3.28
C PHE A 32 -3.47 -1.40 -4.19
N VAL A 33 -4.65 -1.82 -3.70
CA VAL A 33 -5.90 -1.79 -4.48
C VAL A 33 -6.25 -0.36 -4.88
N SER A 34 -6.00 0.60 -3.98
CA SER A 34 -6.45 1.98 -4.19
C SER A 34 -5.49 2.75 -5.08
N ALA A 35 -4.18 2.53 -4.94
CA ALA A 35 -3.20 3.05 -5.88
C ALA A 35 -3.50 2.56 -7.31
N ILE A 36 -3.76 1.26 -7.49
CA ILE A 36 -4.21 0.70 -8.78
C ILE A 36 -5.44 1.43 -9.29
N SER A 37 -6.47 1.57 -8.44
CA SER A 37 -7.75 2.17 -8.86
C SER A 37 -7.56 3.57 -9.44
N ILE A 38 -6.70 4.38 -8.83
CA ILE A 38 -6.43 5.76 -9.28
C ILE A 38 -5.53 5.77 -10.54
N ILE A 39 -4.52 4.90 -10.61
CA ILE A 39 -3.64 4.74 -11.78
C ILE A 39 -4.44 4.29 -13.01
N GLU A 40 -5.31 3.30 -12.86
CA GLU A 40 -6.14 2.78 -13.95
C GLU A 40 -7.19 3.81 -14.38
N LEU A 41 -7.75 4.58 -13.43
CA LEU A 41 -8.65 5.68 -13.75
C LEU A 41 -7.95 6.78 -14.57
N TYR A 42 -6.69 7.10 -14.24
CA TYR A 42 -5.89 8.02 -15.05
C TYR A 42 -5.72 7.48 -16.48
N ASN A 43 -5.35 6.20 -16.62
CA ASN A 43 -5.21 5.58 -17.95
C ASN A 43 -6.51 5.62 -18.76
N ILE A 44 -7.66 5.36 -18.13
CA ILE A 44 -8.97 5.45 -18.78
C ILE A 44 -9.25 6.86 -19.31
N ARG A 45 -8.83 7.91 -18.58
CA ARG A 45 -9.08 9.30 -18.96
C ARG A 45 -8.14 9.82 -20.04
N HIS A 46 -6.87 9.44 -19.96
CA HIS A 46 -5.82 10.00 -20.82
C HIS A 46 -5.40 9.08 -21.97
N GLY A 47 -5.75 7.78 -21.90
CA GLY A 47 -5.31 6.76 -22.84
C GLY A 47 -3.87 6.29 -22.65
N PHE A 48 -3.21 6.70 -21.56
CA PHE A 48 -1.86 6.28 -21.20
C PHE A 48 -1.67 6.28 -19.68
N TYR A 49 -0.76 5.44 -19.17
CA TYR A 49 -0.36 5.45 -17.76
C TYR A 49 0.51 6.67 -17.42
N PRO A 50 0.39 7.23 -16.20
CA PRO A 50 1.12 8.43 -15.81
C PRO A 50 2.63 8.16 -15.76
N GLU A 51 3.46 9.15 -16.13
CA GLU A 51 4.92 9.05 -16.01
C GLU A 51 5.38 8.83 -14.56
N ASN A 52 4.64 9.43 -13.61
CA ASN A 52 4.85 9.26 -12.18
C ASN A 52 3.54 9.53 -11.42
N LEU A 53 3.50 9.19 -10.13
CA LEU A 53 2.28 9.34 -9.32
C LEU A 53 1.87 10.80 -9.06
N GLU A 54 2.74 11.79 -9.32
CA GLU A 54 2.41 13.21 -9.16
C GLU A 54 1.49 13.73 -10.27
N GLN A 55 1.41 13.02 -11.40
CA GLN A 55 0.48 13.34 -12.48
C GLN A 55 -0.97 12.92 -12.17
N LEU A 56 -1.20 12.14 -11.11
CA LEU A 56 -2.55 11.70 -10.78
C LEU A 56 -3.45 12.88 -10.39
N GLU A 57 -4.66 12.91 -10.96
CA GLU A 57 -5.63 13.99 -10.78
C GLU A 57 -6.82 13.53 -9.93
N TYR A 58 -7.55 14.51 -9.36
CA TYR A 58 -8.76 14.28 -8.55
C TYR A 58 -8.51 13.44 -7.29
N LEU A 59 -7.36 13.65 -6.65
CA LEU A 59 -6.99 13.00 -5.41
C LEU A 59 -7.81 13.55 -4.23
N GLY A 60 -8.29 12.66 -3.37
CA GLY A 60 -8.78 13.01 -2.04
C GLY A 60 -7.63 13.21 -1.06
N ASP A 61 -7.89 13.95 0.03
CA ASP A 61 -6.88 14.27 1.06
C ASP A 61 -6.15 13.06 1.61
N TRP A 62 -6.84 11.92 1.66
CA TRP A 62 -6.27 10.70 2.18
C TRP A 62 -5.32 10.04 1.18
N ASP A 63 -5.51 10.15 -0.14
CA ASP A 63 -4.85 9.33 -1.17
C ASP A 63 -3.32 9.39 -1.10
N ALA A 64 -2.77 10.53 -0.67
CA ALA A 64 -1.34 10.72 -0.45
C ALA A 64 -0.73 9.64 0.46
N ILE A 65 -1.46 9.16 1.48
CA ILE A 65 -0.98 8.14 2.42
C ILE A 65 -0.71 6.80 1.71
N TRP A 66 -1.56 6.44 0.76
CA TRP A 66 -1.69 5.13 0.11
C TRP A 66 -0.71 5.13 -1.06
N LEU A 67 -0.67 6.23 -1.81
CA LEU A 67 0.32 6.49 -2.86
C LEU A 67 1.74 6.51 -2.30
N SER A 68 1.95 7.08 -1.11
CA SER A 68 3.28 7.05 -0.48
C SER A 68 3.75 5.63 -0.15
N ALA A 69 2.83 4.70 0.07
CA ALA A 69 3.11 3.33 0.52
C ALA A 69 3.45 2.36 -0.62
N VAL A 70 3.40 2.84 -1.87
CA VAL A 70 3.72 2.06 -3.07
C VAL A 70 4.89 2.69 -3.82
N ARG A 71 5.59 1.85 -4.59
CA ARG A 71 6.57 2.30 -5.58
C ARG A 71 6.03 1.97 -6.96
N TYR A 72 5.94 3.00 -7.78
CA TYR A 72 5.41 2.94 -9.14
C TYR A 72 6.54 3.12 -10.15
N GLU A 73 6.50 2.34 -11.23
CA GLU A 73 7.41 2.51 -12.36
C GLU A 73 6.61 2.34 -13.65
N LYS A 74 6.58 3.37 -14.49
CA LYS A 74 5.95 3.28 -15.80
C LYS A 74 6.77 2.37 -16.73
N LEU A 75 6.07 1.61 -17.56
CA LEU A 75 6.62 0.84 -18.67
C LEU A 75 5.90 1.23 -19.96
N GLU A 76 6.40 0.75 -21.10
CA GLU A 76 5.80 1.02 -22.42
C GLU A 76 4.36 0.48 -22.52
N GLU A 77 4.12 -0.75 -22.06
CA GLU A 77 2.83 -1.44 -22.18
C GLU A 77 2.02 -1.50 -20.87
N GLY A 78 2.51 -0.86 -19.80
CA GLY A 78 1.95 -1.04 -18.46
C GLY A 78 2.73 -0.33 -17.38
N TYR A 79 2.70 -0.90 -16.18
CA TYR A 79 3.47 -0.39 -15.05
C TYR A 79 3.84 -1.49 -14.06
N ASN A 80 4.93 -1.26 -13.33
CA ASN A 80 5.20 -1.99 -12.10
C ASN A 80 4.59 -1.26 -10.91
N LEU A 81 4.08 -2.02 -9.95
CA LEU A 81 3.60 -1.48 -8.69
C LEU A 81 4.00 -2.39 -7.54
N PHE A 82 4.85 -1.87 -6.65
CA PHE A 82 5.34 -2.60 -5.49
C PHE A 82 4.78 -2.00 -4.21
N VAL A 83 4.32 -2.84 -3.29
CA VAL A 83 3.85 -2.39 -1.98
C VAL A 83 5.02 -2.37 -1.01
N GLU A 84 5.41 -1.18 -0.56
CA GLU A 84 6.55 -1.01 0.33
C GLU A 84 6.12 -0.89 1.80
N ARG A 85 4.89 -0.41 2.07
CA ARG A 85 4.39 -0.22 3.44
C ARG A 85 2.94 -0.66 3.65
N GLY A 86 2.70 -1.29 4.79
CA GLY A 86 1.39 -1.60 5.38
C GLY A 86 1.04 -0.62 6.49
N HIS A 87 0.84 -1.10 7.71
CA HIS A 87 0.57 -0.24 8.88
C HIS A 87 1.88 0.32 9.45
N MET A 88 2.78 -0.56 9.91
CA MET A 88 4.11 -0.20 10.43
C MET A 88 5.25 -1.01 9.78
N GLY A 89 4.94 -1.95 8.89
CA GLY A 89 5.94 -2.81 8.23
C GLY A 89 5.57 -3.19 6.80
N LYS A 90 6.44 -3.96 6.16
CA LYS A 90 6.26 -4.42 4.77
C LYS A 90 5.25 -5.58 4.71
N PRO A 91 4.19 -5.48 3.91
CA PRO A 91 3.18 -6.54 3.83
C PRO A 91 3.62 -7.70 2.93
N ASN A 92 3.14 -8.91 3.22
CA ASN A 92 3.32 -10.09 2.38
C ASN A 92 1.98 -10.44 1.72
N LEU A 93 1.63 -9.71 0.66
CA LEU A 93 0.32 -9.83 0.05
C LEU A 93 0.20 -11.05 -0.87
N LYS A 94 -0.94 -11.71 -0.77
CA LYS A 94 -1.39 -12.77 -1.67
C LYS A 94 -2.74 -12.40 -2.23
N LEU A 95 -2.88 -12.36 -3.55
CA LEU A 95 -4.13 -12.04 -4.24
C LEU A 95 -4.42 -13.10 -5.32
N PRO A 96 -5.71 -13.35 -5.62
CA PRO A 96 -6.08 -14.23 -6.71
C PRO A 96 -5.54 -13.71 -8.05
N ILE A 97 -5.06 -14.60 -8.93
CA ILE A 97 -4.53 -14.22 -10.26
C ILE A 97 -5.58 -13.47 -11.10
N GLU A 98 -6.87 -13.73 -10.86
CA GLU A 98 -7.98 -13.06 -11.54
C GLU A 98 -8.04 -11.57 -11.23
N PHE A 99 -7.48 -11.13 -10.09
CA PHE A 99 -7.45 -9.71 -9.70
C PHE A 99 -6.71 -8.84 -10.72
N LYS A 100 -5.62 -9.35 -11.31
CA LYS A 100 -4.83 -8.57 -12.29
C LYS A 100 -5.40 -8.59 -13.71
N LYS A 101 -6.50 -9.30 -13.95
CA LYS A 101 -7.08 -9.41 -15.29
C LYS A 101 -7.66 -8.06 -15.72
N GLY A 102 -7.14 -7.52 -16.83
CA GLY A 102 -7.58 -6.23 -17.37
C GLY A 102 -6.90 -5.00 -16.75
N LEU A 103 -5.89 -5.21 -15.89
CA LEU A 103 -5.05 -4.14 -15.34
C LEU A 103 -3.74 -4.03 -16.13
N GLY A 104 -3.09 -2.88 -16.06
CA GLY A 104 -1.76 -2.63 -16.65
C GLY A 104 -0.57 -3.18 -15.86
N ILE A 105 -0.81 -3.98 -14.83
CA ILE A 105 0.25 -4.43 -13.91
C ILE A 105 1.13 -5.48 -14.59
N VAL A 106 2.40 -5.14 -14.79
CA VAL A 106 3.44 -6.03 -15.32
C VAL A 106 4.21 -6.71 -14.18
N GLY A 107 4.78 -5.90 -13.28
CA GLY A 107 5.61 -6.37 -12.16
C GLY A 107 5.10 -5.92 -10.80
N THR A 108 5.21 -6.79 -9.80
CA THR A 108 4.84 -6.48 -8.41
C THR A 108 5.52 -7.44 -7.43
N ASN A 109 5.52 -7.09 -6.14
CA ASN A 109 5.90 -7.98 -5.04
C ASN A 109 4.71 -8.73 -4.41
N VAL A 110 3.50 -8.55 -4.95
CA VAL A 110 2.31 -9.34 -4.55
C VAL A 110 2.37 -10.74 -5.17
N LYS A 111 2.10 -11.77 -4.37
CA LYS A 111 2.04 -13.16 -4.84
C LYS A 111 0.68 -13.46 -5.45
N TRP A 112 0.68 -13.94 -6.68
CA TRP A 112 -0.53 -14.38 -7.36
C TRP A 112 -0.85 -15.84 -7.02
N LEU A 113 -2.06 -16.09 -6.54
CA LEU A 113 -2.55 -17.43 -6.27
C LEU A 113 -3.40 -17.89 -7.45
N LEU A 114 -3.05 -19.04 -8.03
CA LEU A 114 -3.96 -19.80 -8.88
C LEU A 114 -4.99 -20.45 -7.94
N LYS A 115 -6.27 -20.38 -8.31
CA LYS A 115 -7.32 -21.13 -7.61
C LYS A 115 -7.05 -22.63 -7.63
#